data_AF-A0A956ILR9-F1
#
_entry.id   AF-A0A956ILR9-F1
#
_cell.length_a   1.000
_cell.length_b   1.000
_cell.length_c   1.000
_cell.angle_alpha   90.00
_cell.angle_beta   90.00
_cell.angle_gamma   90.00
#
_symmetry.space_group_name_H-M   'P 1'
#
loop_
_entity.id
_entity.type
_entity.pdbx_description
1 polymer ?
#
loop_
_entity_poly.entity_id
_entity_poly.type
_entity_poly.pdbx_seq_one_letter_code
_entity_poly.pdbx_strand_id
1 'polypeptide(L)'
;MAFRLNTQFMASPLYDPAPRRPLARDEKWIAALFFMVFFGSLAGELLRDFTPTKLGLVFVVVSWVPLLVLHELGHALVARLLGWRVYEVVIGQGRDLARFVVGDAVVRWKLLPLTGHVRTVPSDLRGARLKQALVYAAGPGVELLLVLGVYLVVGDRLLQRTSSIPWIALQSVCLTAALGGALNLLPFSVKGGISDGLGLILSFVTPRK
;
A
#
# COMPACT_ATOMS: atom_id res chain seq x y z
N MET A 1 50.32 7.44 -5.23
CA MET A 1 49.35 8.50 -5.59
C MET A 1 47.98 7.84 -5.70
N ALA A 2 47.25 7.74 -4.59
CA ALA A 2 45.99 7.00 -4.49
C ALA A 2 44.84 7.99 -4.28
N PHE A 3 43.95 8.07 -5.26
CA PHE A 3 42.76 8.90 -5.24
C PHE A 3 41.72 8.24 -4.33
N ARG A 4 41.66 8.66 -3.05
CA ARG A 4 40.56 8.29 -2.15
C ARG A 4 39.30 8.99 -2.66
N LEU A 5 38.41 8.24 -3.32
CA LEU A 5 37.05 8.69 -3.57
C LEU A 5 36.33 8.80 -2.23
N ASN A 6 36.13 10.04 -1.80
CA ASN A 6 35.39 10.40 -0.60
C ASN A 6 33.90 10.05 -0.83
N THR A 7 33.43 8.98 -0.20
CA THR A 7 32.05 8.44 -0.30
C THR A 7 31.00 9.30 0.43
N GLN A 8 31.26 10.58 0.67
CA GLN A 8 30.39 11.47 1.46
C GLN A 8 29.39 12.31 0.63
N PHE A 9 29.30 12.15 -0.69
CA PHE A 9 28.50 13.05 -1.56
C PHE A 9 27.25 12.45 -2.22
N MET A 10 26.68 11.34 -1.72
CA MET A 10 25.45 10.73 -2.28
C MET A 10 24.30 10.55 -1.28
N ALA A 11 24.23 11.41 -0.25
CA ALA A 11 23.08 11.47 0.65
C ALA A 11 22.54 12.91 0.69
N SER A 12 21.90 13.36 -0.38
CA SER A 12 20.95 14.47 -0.26
C SER A 12 19.73 13.93 0.50
N PRO A 13 19.31 14.55 1.63
CA PRO A 13 18.14 14.10 2.37
C PRO A 13 16.87 14.55 1.65
N LEU A 14 16.60 13.95 0.49
CA LEU A 14 15.32 14.08 -0.18
C LEU A 14 14.30 13.24 0.60
N TYR A 15 13.62 13.93 1.52
CA TYR A 15 12.56 13.44 2.40
C TYR A 15 13.03 12.44 3.46
N ASP A 16 13.47 12.97 4.60
CA ASP A 16 13.38 12.26 5.88
C ASP A 16 11.98 12.56 6.44
N PRO A 17 11.02 11.61 6.44
CA PRO A 17 9.74 11.86 7.08
C PRO A 17 10.03 12.20 8.54
N ALA A 18 9.65 13.41 8.96
CA ALA A 18 9.94 13.95 10.29
C ALA A 18 9.83 12.82 11.35
N PRO A 19 10.85 12.66 12.22
CA PRO A 19 10.94 11.50 13.10
C PRO A 19 9.62 11.34 13.85
N ARG A 20 8.86 10.28 13.50
CA ARG A 20 7.56 10.03 14.10
C ARG A 20 7.81 9.86 15.60
N ARG A 21 7.27 10.80 16.39
CA ARG A 21 7.35 10.72 17.85
C ARG A 21 6.85 9.32 18.25
N PRO A 22 7.61 8.58 19.09
CA PRO A 22 7.11 7.32 19.60
C PRO A 22 5.80 7.58 20.34
N LEU A 23 4.79 6.74 20.10
CA LEU A 23 3.49 6.86 20.75
C LEU A 23 3.70 7.02 22.26
N ALA A 24 3.05 8.02 22.84
CA ALA A 24 3.03 8.22 24.27
C ALA A 24 2.39 6.99 24.96
N ARG A 25 2.70 6.78 26.24
CA ARG A 25 2.31 5.54 26.95
C ARG A 25 0.79 5.35 26.99
N ASP A 26 0.06 6.44 27.17
CA ASP A 26 -1.40 6.54 27.07
C ASP A 26 -1.91 6.21 25.67
N GLU A 27 -1.30 6.75 24.60
CA GLU A 27 -1.68 6.43 23.22
C GLU A 27 -1.54 4.93 22.91
N LYS A 28 -0.51 4.28 23.47
CA LYS A 28 -0.32 2.82 23.32
C LYS A 28 -1.44 2.02 23.98
N TRP A 29 -1.89 2.43 25.17
CA TRP A 29 -2.99 1.75 25.86
C TRP A 29 -4.32 1.97 25.17
N ILE A 30 -4.58 3.18 24.69
CA ILE A 30 -5.78 3.48 23.88
C ILE A 30 -5.78 2.63 22.62
N ALA A 31 -4.65 2.55 21.90
CA ALA A 31 -4.54 1.69 20.72
C ALA A 31 -4.73 0.21 21.05
N ALA A 32 -4.12 -0.28 22.14
CA ALA A 32 -4.28 -1.67 22.58
C ALA A 32 -5.72 -2.01 22.93
N LEU A 33 -6.42 -1.13 23.66
CA LEU A 33 -7.84 -1.29 23.98
C LEU A 33 -8.69 -1.28 22.71
N PHE A 34 -8.43 -0.34 21.79
CA PHE A 34 -9.14 -0.29 20.51
C PHE A 34 -8.97 -1.59 19.72
N PHE A 35 -7.74 -2.08 19.57
CA PHE A 35 -7.47 -3.35 18.89
C PHE A 35 -8.14 -4.53 19.59
N MET A 36 -8.10 -4.58 20.92
CA MET A 36 -8.76 -5.63 21.70
C MET A 36 -10.28 -5.63 21.47
N VAL A 37 -10.92 -4.47 21.55
CA VAL A 37 -12.38 -4.34 21.33
C VAL A 37 -12.73 -4.69 19.89
N PHE A 38 -11.99 -4.17 18.91
CA PHE A 38 -12.23 -4.41 17.49
C PHE A 38 -12.09 -5.89 17.14
N PHE A 39 -10.93 -6.50 17.43
CA PHE A 39 -10.70 -7.92 17.10
C PHE A 39 -11.50 -8.85 17.99
N GLY A 40 -11.76 -8.49 19.25
CA GLY A 40 -12.65 -9.23 20.14
C GLY A 40 -14.08 -9.27 19.64
N SER A 41 -14.59 -8.15 19.13
CA SER A 41 -15.93 -8.08 18.52
C SER A 41 -16.00 -8.89 17.23
N LEU A 42 -14.96 -8.82 16.39
CA LEU A 42 -14.88 -9.62 15.16
C LEU A 42 -14.81 -11.12 15.45
N ALA A 43 -14.04 -11.53 16.46
CA ALA A 43 -13.99 -12.91 16.91
C ALA A 43 -15.34 -13.36 17.51
N GLY A 44 -15.97 -12.52 18.32
CA GLY A 44 -17.31 -12.78 18.88
C GLY A 44 -18.36 -12.99 17.80
N GLU A 45 -18.36 -12.15 16.77
CA GLU A 45 -19.27 -12.30 15.62
C GLU A 45 -18.98 -13.58 14.83
N LEU A 46 -17.71 -13.95 14.66
CA LEU A 46 -17.34 -15.18 13.96
C LEU A 46 -17.76 -16.44 14.73
N LEU A 47 -17.65 -16.43 16.06
CA LEU A 47 -17.95 -17.58 16.91
C LEU A 47 -19.44 -17.78 17.18
N ARG A 48 -20.23 -16.69 17.17
CA ARG A 48 -21.67 -16.74 17.38
C ARG A 48 -22.38 -17.21 16.12
N ASP A 49 -23.15 -18.30 16.19
CA ASP A 49 -23.99 -18.80 15.09
C ASP A 49 -23.23 -18.87 13.76
N PHE A 50 -22.12 -19.62 13.75
CA PHE A 50 -21.18 -19.66 12.63
C PHE A 50 -21.88 -20.07 11.32
N THR A 51 -21.69 -19.25 10.29
CA THR A 51 -22.04 -19.56 8.91
C THR A 51 -20.82 -19.34 8.01
N PRO A 52 -20.64 -20.11 6.92
CA PRO A 52 -19.48 -19.97 6.04
C PRO A 52 -19.26 -18.55 5.52
N THR A 53 -20.33 -17.78 5.30
CA THR A 53 -20.25 -16.38 4.83
C THR A 53 -19.49 -15.47 5.79
N LYS A 54 -19.48 -15.77 7.10
CA LYS A 54 -18.71 -15.01 8.10
C LYS A 54 -17.20 -15.11 7.89
N LEU A 55 -16.72 -16.17 7.23
CA LEU A 55 -15.30 -16.27 6.83
C LEU A 55 -14.88 -15.14 5.89
N GLY A 56 -15.84 -14.46 5.23
CA GLY A 56 -15.54 -13.28 4.43
C GLY A 56 -14.82 -12.19 5.24
N LEU A 57 -15.17 -12.00 6.52
CA LEU A 57 -14.48 -11.05 7.40
C LEU A 57 -13.00 -11.42 7.58
N VAL A 58 -12.72 -12.71 7.76
CA VAL A 58 -11.36 -13.23 7.90
C VAL A 58 -10.60 -13.00 6.59
N PHE A 59 -11.19 -13.36 5.45
CA PHE A 59 -10.58 -13.17 4.14
C PHE A 59 -10.30 -11.71 3.80
N VAL A 60 -11.18 -10.77 4.18
CA VAL A 60 -10.92 -9.32 4.07
C VAL A 60 -9.65 -8.96 4.85
N VAL A 61 -9.57 -9.34 6.12
CA VAL A 61 -8.40 -9.02 6.97
C VAL A 61 -7.11 -9.64 6.43
N VAL A 62 -7.13 -10.93 6.05
CA VAL A 62 -5.90 -11.60 5.59
C VAL A 62 -5.47 -11.16 4.19
N SER A 63 -6.40 -10.71 3.35
CA SER A 63 -6.09 -10.19 2.00
C SER A 63 -5.42 -8.82 2.02
N TRP A 64 -5.53 -8.07 3.12
CA TRP A 64 -4.94 -6.75 3.27
C TRP A 64 -3.44 -6.71 2.96
N VAL A 65 -2.66 -7.60 3.56
CA VAL A 65 -1.19 -7.59 3.40
C VAL A 65 -0.76 -7.95 1.99
N PRO A 66 -1.26 -9.04 1.36
CA PRO A 66 -0.98 -9.32 -0.05
C PRO A 66 -1.38 -8.19 -1.00
N LEU A 67 -2.55 -7.57 -0.79
CA LEU A 67 -3.02 -6.46 -1.62
C LEU A 67 -2.16 -5.21 -1.44
N LEU A 68 -1.75 -4.90 -0.21
CA LEU A 68 -0.79 -3.82 0.06
C LEU A 68 0.52 -4.06 -0.69
N VAL A 69 1.06 -5.29 -0.67
CA VAL A 69 2.26 -5.62 -1.43
C VAL A 69 2.03 -5.43 -2.93
N LEU A 70 0.91 -5.91 -3.46
CA LEU A 70 0.55 -5.75 -4.86
C LEU A 70 0.44 -4.26 -5.25
N HIS A 71 -0.18 -3.45 -4.40
CA HIS A 71 -0.34 -2.01 -4.56
C HIS A 71 1.01 -1.30 -4.68
N GLU A 72 1.93 -1.52 -3.72
CA GLU A 72 3.27 -0.92 -3.77
C GLU A 72 4.09 -1.43 -4.96
N LEU A 73 3.92 -2.70 -5.34
CA LEU A 73 4.53 -3.23 -6.55
C LEU A 73 4.01 -2.54 -7.82
N GLY A 74 2.74 -2.14 -7.86
CA GLY A 74 2.15 -1.34 -8.93
C GLY A 74 2.92 -0.04 -9.15
N HIS A 75 3.12 0.73 -8.09
CA HIS A 75 3.93 1.96 -8.13
C HIS A 75 5.36 1.69 -8.61
N ALA A 76 6.03 0.70 -8.02
CA ALA A 76 7.41 0.39 -8.35
C ALA A 76 7.58 -0.06 -9.81
N LEU A 77 6.64 -0.89 -10.31
CA LEU A 77 6.65 -1.38 -11.68
C LEU A 77 6.45 -0.25 -12.68
N VAL A 78 5.41 0.57 -12.50
CA VAL A 78 5.13 1.69 -13.41
C VAL A 78 6.26 2.71 -13.38
N ALA A 79 6.84 3.00 -12.21
CA ALA A 79 8.02 3.86 -12.13
C ALA A 79 9.20 3.31 -12.95
N ARG A 80 9.52 2.01 -12.81
CA ARG A 80 10.59 1.38 -13.60
C ARG A 80 10.29 1.42 -15.10
N LEU A 81 9.06 1.15 -15.52
CA LEU A 81 8.64 1.21 -16.92
C LEU A 81 8.77 2.61 -17.54
N LEU A 82 8.59 3.65 -16.72
CA LEU A 82 8.76 5.05 -17.14
C LEU A 82 10.22 5.53 -17.07
N GLY A 83 11.17 4.61 -16.82
CA GLY A 83 12.60 4.88 -16.73
C GLY A 83 13.03 5.53 -15.43
N TRP A 84 12.19 5.54 -14.39
CA TRP A 84 12.55 6.07 -13.08
C TRP A 84 13.26 5.01 -12.24
N ARG A 85 14.16 5.46 -11.37
CA ARG A 85 14.85 4.57 -10.43
C ARG A 85 14.00 4.39 -9.17
N VAL A 86 13.78 3.14 -8.78
CA VAL A 86 13.15 2.75 -7.51
C VAL A 86 14.26 2.34 -6.56
N TYR A 87 14.42 3.04 -5.43
CA TYR A 87 15.49 2.78 -4.45
C TYR A 87 14.97 2.18 -3.15
N GLU A 88 13.70 2.41 -2.79
CA GLU A 88 13.13 1.85 -1.58
C GLU A 88 11.67 1.47 -1.80
N VAL A 89 11.29 0.27 -1.36
CA VAL A 89 9.90 -0.18 -1.23
C VAL A 89 9.70 -0.56 0.23
N VAL A 90 8.78 0.13 0.92
CA VAL A 90 8.50 -0.11 2.33
C VAL A 90 7.11 -0.71 2.46
N ILE A 91 7.04 -1.88 3.09
CA ILE A 91 5.78 -2.52 3.48
C ILE A 91 5.64 -2.41 4.99
N GLY A 92 4.68 -1.61 5.42
CA GLY A 92 4.32 -1.42 6.83
C GLY A 92 4.91 -0.19 7.50
N GLN A 93 4.76 -0.17 8.83
CA GLN A 93 5.23 0.88 9.73
C GLN A 93 5.87 0.29 11.00
N GLY A 94 6.70 1.10 11.67
CA GLY A 94 7.45 0.72 12.87
C GLY A 94 8.85 0.17 12.57
N ARG A 95 9.34 -0.71 13.47
CA ARG A 95 10.66 -1.34 13.35
C ARG A 95 10.73 -2.26 12.13
N ASP A 96 11.92 -2.36 11.55
CA ASP A 96 12.19 -3.31 10.46
C ASP A 96 12.19 -4.73 11.03
N LEU A 97 11.47 -5.65 10.36
CA LEU A 97 11.53 -7.09 10.59
C LEU A 97 12.48 -7.76 9.61
N ALA A 98 12.46 -7.32 8.36
CA ALA A 98 13.33 -7.81 7.32
C ALA A 98 13.73 -6.67 6.38
N ARG A 99 14.93 -6.78 5.82
CA ARG A 99 15.44 -5.91 4.76
C ARG A 99 16.18 -6.78 3.75
N PHE A 100 15.84 -6.62 2.48
CA PHE A 100 16.51 -7.31 1.39
C PHE A 100 16.58 -6.42 0.15
N VAL A 101 17.37 -6.81 -0.84
CA VAL A 101 17.61 -6.02 -2.06
C VAL A 101 17.04 -6.76 -3.26
N VAL A 102 16.28 -6.05 -4.11
CA VAL A 102 15.70 -6.58 -5.35
C VAL A 102 16.08 -5.66 -6.52
N GLY A 103 17.11 -6.07 -7.27
CA GLY A 103 17.78 -5.22 -8.24
C GLY A 103 18.43 -4.03 -7.53
N ASP A 104 18.05 -2.81 -7.92
CA ASP A 104 18.55 -1.57 -7.30
C ASP A 104 17.72 -1.11 -6.08
N ALA A 105 16.60 -1.78 -5.78
CA ALA A 105 15.67 -1.34 -4.74
C ALA A 105 15.90 -2.08 -3.42
N VAL A 106 15.94 -1.34 -2.31
CA VAL A 106 15.89 -1.90 -0.96
C VAL A 106 14.43 -2.12 -0.57
N VAL A 107 14.05 -3.37 -0.29
CA VAL A 107 12.73 -3.72 0.22
C VAL A 107 12.81 -3.82 1.75
N ARG A 108 11.92 -3.11 2.45
CA ARG A 108 11.84 -3.12 3.92
C ARG A 108 10.48 -3.62 4.36
N TRP A 109 10.48 -4.73 5.09
CA TRP A 109 9.31 -5.25 5.76
C TRP A 109 9.29 -4.77 7.20
N LYS A 110 8.23 -4.08 7.61
CA LYS A 110 8.08 -3.52 8.96
C LYS A 110 7.08 -4.31 9.78
N LEU A 111 7.13 -4.11 11.10
CA LEU A 111 6.31 -4.85 12.06
C LEU A 111 4.80 -4.80 11.78
N LEU A 112 4.28 -3.63 11.40
CA LEU A 112 2.85 -3.43 11.18
C LEU A 112 2.58 -3.16 9.70
N PRO A 113 2.18 -4.16 8.90
CA PRO A 113 1.94 -4.02 7.45
C PRO A 113 0.60 -3.34 7.14
N LEU A 114 0.37 -2.16 7.71
CA LEU A 114 -0.88 -1.39 7.55
C LEU A 114 -0.83 -0.37 6.41
N THR A 115 0.36 0.14 6.09
CA THR A 115 0.59 1.17 5.08
C THR A 115 1.89 0.85 4.35
N GLY A 116 2.08 1.30 3.12
CA GLY A 116 3.34 1.18 2.40
C GLY A 116 3.77 2.51 1.80
N HIS A 117 4.93 2.50 1.15
CA HIS A 117 5.29 3.52 0.17
C HIS A 117 6.46 3.05 -0.70
N VAL A 118 6.48 3.55 -1.94
CA VAL A 118 7.62 3.45 -2.84
C VAL A 118 8.33 4.80 -2.96
N ARG A 119 9.65 4.79 -2.91
CA ARG A 119 10.46 5.99 -3.19
C ARG A 119 11.14 5.87 -4.55
N THR A 120 10.91 6.88 -5.39
CA THR A 120 11.32 6.92 -6.79
C THR A 120 11.96 8.24 -7.20
N VAL A 121 12.94 8.19 -8.11
CA VAL A 121 13.68 9.36 -8.61
C VAL A 121 13.50 9.37 -10.12
N PRO A 122 12.99 10.48 -10.68
CA PRO A 122 12.96 10.67 -12.12
C PRO A 122 14.40 10.68 -12.68
N SER A 123 14.64 9.92 -13.74
CA SER A 123 15.91 9.96 -14.47
C SER A 123 16.00 11.16 -15.43
N ASP A 124 14.84 11.73 -15.80
CA ASP A 124 14.71 12.91 -16.64
C ASP A 124 13.45 13.70 -16.24
N LEU A 125 13.34 14.95 -16.69
CA LEU A 125 12.17 15.81 -16.45
C LEU A 125 11.17 15.82 -17.62
N ARG A 126 11.38 15.01 -18.68
CA ARG A 126 10.49 14.96 -19.84
C ARG A 126 9.19 14.28 -19.44
N GLY A 127 8.08 15.02 -19.57
CA GLY A 127 6.77 14.52 -19.18
C GLY A 127 6.64 14.17 -17.70
N ALA A 128 7.49 14.74 -16.82
CA ALA A 128 7.57 14.35 -15.41
C ALA A 128 6.22 14.34 -14.69
N ARG A 129 5.34 15.31 -14.99
CA ARG A 129 3.99 15.40 -14.41
C ARG A 129 3.11 14.20 -14.76
N LEU A 130 3.06 13.84 -16.05
CA LEU A 130 2.29 12.68 -16.50
C LEU A 130 2.90 11.40 -15.94
N LYS A 131 4.23 11.26 -15.98
CA LYS A 131 4.92 10.11 -15.40
C LYS A 131 4.60 9.96 -13.90
N GLN A 132 4.62 11.07 -13.15
CA GLN A 132 4.28 11.08 -11.73
C GLN A 132 2.82 10.70 -11.48
N ALA A 133 1.89 11.26 -12.26
CA ALA A 133 0.47 10.93 -12.16
C ALA A 133 0.21 9.44 -12.45
N LEU A 134 0.89 8.87 -13.46
CA LEU A 134 0.81 7.44 -13.77
C LEU A 134 1.38 6.58 -12.65
N VAL A 135 2.49 6.99 -12.01
CA VAL A 135 3.02 6.30 -10.84
C VAL A 135 2.01 6.31 -9.71
N TYR A 136 1.43 7.46 -9.33
CA TYR A 136 0.39 7.51 -8.28
C TYR A 136 -0.87 6.69 -8.66
N ALA A 137 -1.29 6.70 -9.93
CA ALA A 137 -2.42 5.88 -10.37
C ALA A 137 -2.15 4.37 -10.28
N ALA A 138 -0.88 3.94 -10.27
CA ALA A 138 -0.52 2.54 -10.46
C ALA A 138 -0.94 1.62 -9.30
N GLY A 139 -0.79 2.09 -8.05
CA GLY A 139 -1.19 1.35 -6.84
C GLY A 139 -2.69 1.03 -6.82
N PRO A 140 -3.58 2.04 -6.77
CA PRO A 140 -5.01 1.79 -6.85
C PRO A 140 -5.43 1.16 -8.19
N GLY A 141 -4.71 1.48 -9.28
CA GLY A 141 -4.94 0.92 -10.61
C GLY A 141 -4.77 -0.59 -10.66
N VAL A 142 -3.72 -1.16 -10.05
CA VAL A 142 -3.51 -2.61 -10.05
C VAL A 142 -4.58 -3.34 -9.24
N GLU A 143 -5.07 -2.75 -8.16
CA GLU A 143 -6.17 -3.32 -7.36
C GLU A 143 -7.49 -3.34 -8.14
N LEU A 144 -7.81 -2.25 -8.84
CA LEU A 144 -9.01 -2.18 -9.68
C LEU A 144 -8.91 -3.07 -10.92
N LEU A 145 -7.73 -3.18 -11.53
CA LEU A 145 -7.48 -4.09 -12.64
C LEU A 145 -7.59 -5.56 -12.21
N LEU A 146 -7.17 -5.90 -10.99
CA LEU A 146 -7.37 -7.24 -10.44
C LEU A 146 -8.86 -7.56 -10.34
N VAL A 147 -9.67 -6.65 -9.79
CA VAL A 147 -11.12 -6.83 -9.67
C VAL A 147 -11.77 -6.96 -11.03
N LEU A 148 -11.42 -6.08 -11.98
CA LEU A 148 -11.92 -6.14 -13.34
C LEU A 148 -11.53 -7.46 -14.02
N GLY A 149 -10.28 -7.88 -13.90
CA GLY A 149 -9.78 -9.13 -14.48
C GLY A 149 -10.53 -10.35 -13.94
N VAL A 150 -10.76 -10.41 -12.63
CA VAL A 150 -11.58 -11.49 -12.02
C VAL A 150 -13.00 -11.43 -12.55
N TYR A 151 -13.64 -10.26 -12.57
CA TYR A 151 -15.00 -10.09 -13.06
C TYR A 151 -15.15 -10.51 -14.53
N LEU A 152 -14.20 -10.17 -15.39
CA LEU A 152 -14.22 -10.59 -16.80
C LEU A 152 -14.15 -12.12 -16.98
N VAL A 153 -13.54 -12.84 -16.04
CA VAL A 153 -13.42 -14.30 -16.09
C VAL A 153 -14.65 -15.00 -15.48
N VAL A 154 -15.15 -14.50 -14.35
CA VAL A 154 -16.21 -15.20 -13.59
C VAL A 154 -17.61 -14.58 -13.76
N GLY A 155 -17.70 -13.36 -14.28
CA GLY A 155 -18.93 -12.60 -14.50
C GLY A 155 -19.71 -12.33 -13.23
N ASP A 156 -21.04 -12.33 -13.37
CA ASP A 156 -22.00 -12.05 -12.29
C ASP A 156 -21.89 -13.00 -11.10
N ARG A 157 -21.24 -14.16 -11.25
CA ARG A 157 -20.97 -15.07 -10.12
C ARG A 157 -20.17 -14.39 -9.02
N LEU A 158 -19.35 -13.39 -9.35
CA LEU A 158 -18.63 -12.59 -8.36
C LEU A 158 -19.59 -11.83 -7.43
N LEU A 159 -20.78 -11.47 -7.91
CA LEU A 159 -21.76 -10.65 -7.19
C LEU A 159 -22.85 -11.48 -6.49
N GLN A 160 -22.91 -12.78 -6.75
CA GLN A 160 -23.93 -13.66 -6.21
C GLN A 160 -23.59 -14.13 -4.79
N ARG A 161 -24.63 -14.27 -3.95
CA ARG A 161 -24.46 -14.88 -2.62
C ARG A 161 -24.08 -16.35 -2.76
N THR A 162 -23.13 -16.79 -1.95
CA THR A 162 -22.60 -18.15 -2.00
C THR A 162 -22.23 -18.64 -0.60
N SER A 163 -22.34 -19.96 -0.40
CA SER A 163 -21.85 -20.66 0.80
C SER A 163 -20.51 -21.36 0.55
N SER A 164 -20.01 -21.33 -0.69
CA SER A 164 -18.76 -21.98 -1.07
C SER A 164 -17.56 -21.17 -0.61
N ILE A 165 -16.71 -21.78 0.22
CA ILE A 165 -15.55 -21.11 0.83
C ILE A 165 -14.60 -20.49 -0.22
N PRO A 166 -14.22 -21.17 -1.33
CA PRO A 166 -13.39 -20.56 -2.37
C PRO A 166 -13.99 -19.31 -2.98
N TRP A 167 -15.30 -19.29 -3.21
CA TRP A 167 -15.99 -18.12 -3.75
C TRP A 167 -16.05 -16.98 -2.74
N ILE A 168 -16.30 -17.27 -1.47
CA ILE A 168 -16.28 -16.28 -0.39
C ILE A 168 -14.88 -15.63 -0.29
N ALA A 169 -13.81 -16.44 -0.39
CA ALA A 169 -12.45 -15.93 -0.38
C ALA A 169 -12.18 -15.00 -1.58
N LEU A 170 -12.52 -15.43 -2.80
CA LEU A 170 -12.35 -14.63 -4.01
C LEU A 170 -13.15 -13.31 -3.94
N GLN A 171 -14.42 -13.37 -3.54
CA GLN A 171 -15.27 -12.20 -3.36
C GLN A 171 -14.70 -11.23 -2.32
N SER A 172 -14.16 -11.75 -1.22
CA SER A 172 -13.56 -10.93 -0.15
C SER A 172 -12.27 -10.25 -0.60
N VAL A 173 -11.43 -10.94 -1.38
CA VAL A 173 -10.24 -10.34 -2.00
C VAL A 173 -10.64 -9.23 -2.97
N CYS A 174 -11.63 -9.48 -3.84
CA CYS A 174 -12.10 -8.47 -4.78
C CYS A 174 -12.75 -7.27 -4.08
N LEU A 175 -13.53 -7.50 -3.02
CA LEU A 175 -14.11 -6.44 -2.21
C LEU A 175 -13.01 -5.59 -1.55
N THR A 176 -12.01 -6.24 -0.96
CA THR A 176 -10.91 -5.54 -0.29
C THR A 176 -10.08 -4.73 -1.29
N ALA A 177 -9.77 -5.29 -2.46
CA ALA A 177 -9.05 -4.60 -3.53
C ALA A 177 -9.87 -3.42 -4.09
N ALA A 178 -11.17 -3.60 -4.33
CA ALA A 178 -12.03 -2.52 -4.81
C ALA A 178 -12.10 -1.37 -3.80
N LEU A 179 -12.29 -1.68 -2.51
CA LEU A 179 -12.31 -0.69 -1.45
C LEU A 179 -10.94 -0.01 -1.28
N GLY A 180 -9.84 -0.78 -1.24
CA GLY A 180 -8.48 -0.26 -1.13
C GLY A 180 -8.14 0.70 -2.27
N GLY A 181 -8.39 0.28 -3.51
CA GLY A 181 -8.14 1.10 -4.69
C GLY A 181 -9.02 2.35 -4.72
N ALA A 182 -10.33 2.21 -4.44
CA ALA A 182 -11.24 3.35 -4.42
C ALA A 182 -10.89 4.36 -3.32
N LEU A 183 -10.57 3.89 -2.11
CA LEU A 183 -10.20 4.76 -0.99
C LEU A 183 -8.87 5.48 -1.27
N ASN A 184 -7.87 4.82 -1.84
CA ASN A 184 -6.59 5.48 -2.17
C ASN A 184 -6.73 6.56 -3.25
N LEU A 185 -7.75 6.47 -4.11
CA LEU A 185 -8.07 7.52 -5.09
C LEU A 185 -8.78 8.74 -4.48
N LEU A 186 -9.29 8.66 -3.25
CA LEU A 186 -9.86 9.82 -2.58
C LEU A 186 -8.73 10.82 -2.22
N PRO A 187 -8.91 12.13 -2.47
CA PRO A 187 -7.85 13.10 -2.25
C PRO A 187 -7.81 13.55 -0.78
N PHE A 188 -6.98 12.92 0.04
CA PHE A 188 -6.78 13.29 1.44
C PHE A 188 -5.29 13.25 1.82
N SER A 189 -4.96 13.90 2.93
CA SER A 189 -3.64 13.85 3.54
C SER A 189 -3.76 13.45 5.00
N VAL A 190 -2.82 12.65 5.47
CA VAL A 190 -2.68 12.26 6.87
C VAL A 190 -1.29 12.69 7.32
N LYS A 191 -1.11 13.03 8.60
CA LYS A 191 0.22 13.41 9.13
C LYS A 191 1.27 12.36 8.74
N GLY A 192 2.17 12.72 7.82
CA GLY A 192 3.25 11.86 7.33
C GLY A 192 3.03 11.22 5.95
N GLY A 193 1.99 11.59 5.20
CA GLY A 193 1.77 11.14 3.83
C GLY A 193 0.60 11.82 3.10
N ILE A 194 0.52 11.61 1.80
CA ILE A 194 -0.64 11.96 0.97
C ILE A 194 -1.22 10.68 0.39
N SER A 195 -2.53 10.64 0.13
CA SER A 195 -3.12 9.56 -0.64
C SER A 195 -2.66 9.62 -2.09
N ASP A 196 -2.76 8.51 -2.82
CA ASP A 196 -2.42 8.46 -4.24
C ASP A 196 -3.31 9.38 -5.08
N GLY A 197 -4.59 9.46 -4.76
CA GLY A 197 -5.52 10.39 -5.40
C GLY A 197 -5.08 11.85 -5.25
N LEU A 198 -4.63 12.24 -4.05
CA LEU A 198 -4.06 13.56 -3.85
C LEU A 198 -2.74 13.74 -4.60
N GLY A 199 -1.85 12.74 -4.58
CA GLY A 199 -0.60 12.75 -5.35
C GLY A 199 -0.80 12.89 -6.86
N LEU A 200 -1.81 12.22 -7.41
CA LEU A 200 -2.22 12.28 -8.80
C LEU A 200 -2.67 13.71 -9.18
N ILE A 201 -3.52 14.34 -8.36
CA ILE A 201 -3.94 15.73 -8.59
C ILE A 201 -2.75 16.69 -8.49
N LEU A 202 -1.94 16.56 -7.44
CA LEU A 202 -0.79 17.43 -7.21
C LEU A 202 0.28 17.34 -8.30
N SER A 203 0.35 16.21 -9.01
CA SER A 203 1.24 16.03 -10.17
C SER A 203 0.97 17.05 -11.29
N PHE A 204 -0.25 17.58 -11.40
CA PHE A 204 -0.61 18.58 -12.40
C PHE A 204 -0.67 20.01 -11.85
N VAL A 205 -0.95 20.18 -10.56
CA VAL A 205 -1.20 21.50 -9.94
C VAL A 205 0.09 22.14 -9.41
N THR A 206 1.08 21.35 -8.97
CA THR A 206 2.28 21.93 -8.32
C THR A 206 3.18 22.67 -9.32
N PRO A 207 3.54 23.96 -9.08
CA PRO A 207 4.43 24.72 -9.94
C PRO A 207 5.83 24.09 -10.04
N ARG A 208 6.50 24.24 -11.19
CA ARG A 208 7.91 23.84 -11.33
C ARG A 208 8.74 24.71 -10.40
N LYS A 209 9.45 24.09 -9.44
CA LYS A 209 10.58 24.71 -8.75
C LYS A 209 11.86 24.37 -9.49
#